data_AF-A0A240BVW1-F1
#
_entry.id   AF-A0A240BVW1-F1
#
_cell.length_a   1.000
_cell.length_b   1.000
_cell.length_c   1.000
_cell.angle_alpha   90.00
_cell.angle_beta   90.00
_cell.angle_gamma   90.00
#
_symmetry.space_group_name_H-M   'P 1'
#
loop_
_entity.id
_entity.type
_entity.pdbx_description
1 polymer ?
#
loop_
_entity_poly.entity_id
_entity_poly.type
_entity_poly.pdbx_seq_one_letter_code
_entity_poly.pdbx_strand_id
1 'polypeptide(L)'
;MTGTSSLRQEEPGKFYTFQSRLPEGVFFEFTPRNQPLNSQPILDDQTGMCIGYSVTQAPGLWRIYDAEGTFVRMEEAPLESPLIDPTDLALLAFGVFRILRTGRALLEAGTKAAISVKLSDATMSFLRGRLKLGLSARNLKVTETVARRMRDPGRFVPLQIQEKVIRYGVRRSDPHGVAGQFVYRAEMSRLVKRKVGNQLQYVRTRYKLHVVVREKDWTITHFHYDNSL
;
A
#
# COMPACT_ATOMS: atom_id res chain seq x y z
N MET A 1 -9.16 -24.23 50.77
CA MET A 1 -9.42 -23.93 49.34
C MET A 1 -8.48 -22.80 48.92
N THR A 2 -7.31 -23.16 48.41
CA THR A 2 -6.29 -22.20 47.94
C THR A 2 -6.37 -22.15 46.42
N GLY A 3 -6.99 -21.10 45.91
CA GLY A 3 -7.09 -20.87 44.47
C GLY A 3 -5.72 -20.54 43.89
N THR A 4 -5.14 -21.49 43.16
CA THR A 4 -3.96 -21.27 42.35
C THR A 4 -4.34 -20.35 41.19
N SER A 5 -4.20 -19.04 41.37
CA SER A 5 -4.14 -18.10 40.25
C SER A 5 -2.86 -18.43 39.48
N SER A 6 -2.98 -19.30 38.47
CA SER A 6 -1.94 -19.46 37.47
C SER A 6 -1.75 -18.08 36.81
N LEU A 7 -0.72 -17.35 37.23
CA LEU A 7 -0.19 -16.22 36.48
C LEU A 7 0.14 -16.78 35.09
N ARG A 8 -0.76 -16.57 34.12
CA ARG A 8 -0.44 -16.87 32.72
C ARG A 8 0.78 -16.04 32.41
N GLN A 9 1.94 -16.70 32.31
CA GLN A 9 3.19 -16.04 32.03
C GLN A 9 3.01 -15.29 30.71
N GLU A 10 3.05 -13.97 30.79
CA GLU A 10 2.83 -13.12 29.62
C GLU A 10 3.90 -13.41 28.57
N GLU A 11 3.48 -13.76 27.36
CA GLU A 11 4.40 -14.07 26.28
C GLU A 11 5.28 -12.83 25.97
N PRO A 12 6.61 -12.97 25.90
CA PRO A 12 7.51 -11.85 25.62
C PRO A 12 7.41 -11.41 24.16
N GLY A 13 7.47 -10.10 23.93
CA GLY A 13 7.56 -9.54 22.60
C GLY A 13 8.97 -9.63 22.02
N LYS A 14 9.10 -10.02 20.75
CA LYS A 14 10.37 -10.03 20.00
C LYS A 14 10.22 -9.32 18.66
N PHE A 15 11.34 -8.92 18.07
CA PHE A 15 11.37 -8.37 16.72
C PHE A 15 11.37 -9.50 15.69
N TYR A 16 10.54 -9.37 14.66
CA TYR A 16 10.48 -10.32 13.56
C TYR A 16 10.54 -9.58 12.23
N THR A 17 11.27 -10.17 11.29
CA THR A 17 11.22 -9.78 9.88
C THR A 17 10.36 -10.80 9.15
N PHE A 18 9.31 -10.33 8.48
CA PHE A 18 8.44 -11.18 7.67
C PHE A 18 8.72 -10.91 6.19
N GLN A 19 8.94 -11.97 5.42
CA GLN A 19 8.83 -11.91 3.97
C GLN A 19 7.34 -11.98 3.60
N SER A 20 6.91 -11.24 2.58
CA SER A 20 5.55 -11.37 2.06
C SER A 20 5.32 -12.81 1.60
N ARG A 21 4.24 -13.42 2.09
CA ARG A 21 3.79 -14.77 1.68
C ARG A 21 2.45 -14.72 0.97
N LEU A 22 2.08 -13.56 0.45
CA LEU A 22 0.85 -13.39 -0.28
C LEU A 22 0.91 -14.14 -1.61
N PRO A 23 -0.22 -14.70 -2.07
CA PRO A 23 -0.33 -15.18 -3.43
C PRO A 23 -0.01 -14.06 -4.43
N GLU A 24 0.51 -14.44 -5.59
CA GLU A 24 0.81 -13.49 -6.66
C GLU A 24 -0.44 -12.65 -7.01
N GLY A 25 -0.25 -11.33 -7.19
CA GLY A 25 -1.34 -10.43 -7.52
C GLY A 25 -2.26 -10.06 -6.35
N VAL A 26 -1.92 -10.43 -5.12
CA VAL A 26 -2.64 -10.02 -3.90
C VAL A 26 -1.82 -8.99 -3.13
N PHE A 27 -2.45 -7.86 -2.81
CA PHE A 27 -1.80 -6.75 -2.10
C PHE A 27 -2.67 -6.22 -0.97
N PHE A 28 -2.04 -5.69 0.07
CA PHE A 28 -2.74 -4.92 1.11
C PHE A 28 -2.63 -3.42 0.88
N GLU A 29 -3.69 -2.72 1.23
CA GLU A 29 -3.79 -1.28 1.19
C GLU A 29 -4.38 -0.79 2.51
N PHE A 30 -3.69 0.13 3.18
CA PHE A 30 -4.30 0.94 4.23
C PHE A 30 -4.81 2.21 3.55
N THR A 31 -6.13 2.33 3.40
CA THR A 31 -6.71 3.43 2.64
C THR A 31 -6.40 4.77 3.33
N PRO A 32 -5.72 5.71 2.67
CA PRO A 32 -5.40 7.00 3.26
C PRO A 32 -6.66 7.83 3.41
N ARG A 33 -6.67 8.72 4.40
CA ARG A 33 -7.78 9.65 4.64
C ARG A 33 -8.03 10.55 3.42
N ASN A 34 -6.95 10.96 2.74
CA ASN A 34 -6.98 11.86 1.60
C ASN A 34 -6.54 11.13 0.33
N GLN A 35 -7.23 10.05 -0.04
CA GLN A 35 -6.93 9.35 -1.29
C GLN A 35 -7.21 10.28 -2.49
N PRO A 36 -6.27 10.46 -3.42
CA PRO A 36 -6.52 11.25 -4.63
C PRO A 36 -7.65 10.64 -5.48
N LEU A 37 -8.55 11.48 -5.98
CA LEU A 37 -9.66 11.05 -6.84
C LEU A 37 -9.13 10.44 -8.14
N ASN A 38 -9.82 9.41 -8.64
CA ASN A 38 -9.46 8.68 -9.87
C ASN A 38 -8.04 8.10 -9.87
N SER A 39 -7.47 7.86 -8.68
CA SER A 39 -6.15 7.28 -8.56
C SER A 39 -6.12 5.80 -8.88
N GLN A 40 -4.99 5.36 -9.44
CA GLN A 40 -4.62 3.95 -9.55
C GLN A 40 -3.59 3.62 -8.49
N PRO A 41 -3.72 2.47 -7.78
CA PRO A 41 -2.77 2.08 -6.76
C PRO A 41 -1.42 1.72 -7.39
N ILE A 42 -0.34 2.13 -6.73
CA ILE A 42 1.03 1.74 -7.05
C ILE A 42 1.38 0.57 -6.13
N LEU A 43 1.64 -0.58 -6.72
CA LEU A 43 1.79 -1.84 -6.00
C LEU A 43 3.24 -2.30 -6.00
N ASP A 44 3.65 -2.92 -4.90
CA ASP A 44 4.98 -3.48 -4.75
C ASP A 44 4.89 -4.99 -4.53
N ASP A 45 5.25 -5.76 -5.55
CA ASP A 45 5.25 -7.23 -5.52
C ASP A 45 6.20 -7.79 -4.44
N GLN A 46 7.28 -7.08 -4.09
CA GLN A 46 8.22 -7.54 -3.07
C GLN A 46 7.60 -7.52 -1.67
N THR A 47 6.78 -6.51 -1.39
CA THR A 47 6.16 -6.34 -0.07
C THR A 47 4.71 -6.80 -0.03
N GLY A 48 4.07 -6.98 -1.19
CA GLY A 48 2.64 -7.27 -1.30
C GLY A 48 1.78 -6.10 -0.82
N MET A 49 2.23 -4.87 -1.06
CA MET A 49 1.61 -3.65 -0.52
C MET A 49 1.27 -2.64 -1.61
N CYS A 50 0.22 -1.86 -1.39
CA CYS A 50 0.02 -0.56 -2.04
C CYS A 50 0.97 0.45 -1.38
N ILE A 51 1.93 0.97 -2.13
CA ILE A 51 2.99 1.87 -1.65
C ILE A 51 2.76 3.33 -2.09
N GLY A 52 1.71 3.59 -2.84
CA GLY A 52 1.36 4.92 -3.32
C GLY A 52 0.20 4.91 -4.30
N TYR A 53 -0.07 6.08 -4.87
CA TYR A 53 -1.14 6.29 -5.82
C TYR A 53 -0.66 7.11 -7.00
N SER A 54 -1.19 6.83 -8.18
CA SER A 54 -0.92 7.59 -9.40
C SER A 54 -2.22 8.18 -9.94
N VAL A 55 -2.16 9.43 -10.40
CA VAL A 55 -3.28 10.10 -11.07
C VAL A 55 -2.81 10.56 -12.44
N THR A 56 -3.41 10.05 -13.50
CA THR A 56 -3.14 10.47 -14.87
C THR A 56 -3.56 11.94 -15.05
N GLN A 57 -2.63 12.78 -15.49
CA GLN A 57 -2.90 14.17 -15.85
C GLN A 57 -3.06 14.33 -17.37
N ALA A 58 -2.18 13.68 -18.12
CA ALA A 58 -2.19 13.60 -19.56
C ALA A 58 -1.68 12.22 -19.97
N PRO A 59 -1.89 11.78 -21.24
CA PRO A 59 -1.27 10.57 -21.75
C PRO A 59 0.25 10.59 -21.51
N GLY A 60 0.75 9.58 -20.80
CA GLY A 60 2.18 9.50 -20.47
C GLY A 60 2.65 10.40 -19.31
N LEU A 61 1.75 11.07 -18.57
CA LEU A 61 2.11 11.94 -17.46
C LEU A 61 1.24 11.66 -16.22
N TRP A 62 1.88 11.32 -15.12
CA TRP A 62 1.22 10.95 -13.87
C TRP A 62 1.71 11.80 -12.70
N ARG A 63 0.78 12.19 -11.84
CA ARG A 63 1.10 12.67 -10.49
C ARG A 63 1.17 11.49 -9.55
N ILE A 64 2.27 11.40 -8.83
CA ILE A 64 2.58 10.33 -7.89
C ILE A 64 2.37 10.84 -6.47
N TYR A 65 1.69 10.03 -5.68
CA TYR A 65 1.39 10.26 -4.27
C TYR A 65 1.90 9.06 -3.47
N ASP A 66 2.31 9.28 -2.22
CA ASP A 66 2.68 8.20 -1.30
C ASP A 66 1.45 7.46 -0.74
N ALA A 67 1.69 6.44 0.08
CA ALA A 67 0.65 5.58 0.65
C ALA A 67 -0.32 6.36 1.57
N GLU A 68 0.10 7.53 2.06
CA GLU A 68 -0.68 8.46 2.86
C GLU A 68 -1.53 9.44 2.01
N GLY A 69 -1.35 9.41 0.68
CA GLY A 69 -2.04 10.32 -0.24
C GLY A 69 -1.36 11.68 -0.38
N THR A 70 -0.12 11.83 0.10
CA THR A 70 0.65 13.08 -0.03
C THR A 70 1.31 13.13 -1.41
N PHE A 71 1.20 14.27 -2.10
CA PHE A 71 1.86 14.44 -3.39
C PHE A 71 3.38 14.33 -3.23
N VAL A 72 4.00 13.51 -4.08
CA VAL A 72 5.44 13.29 -4.09
C VAL A 72 6.06 14.01 -5.29
N ARG A 73 5.60 13.69 -6.50
CA ARG A 73 6.18 14.23 -7.75
C ARG A 73 5.30 13.96 -8.98
N MET A 74 5.73 14.48 -10.12
CA MET A 74 5.25 14.07 -11.43
C MET A 74 6.21 13.07 -12.07
N GLU A 75 5.68 12.16 -12.86
CA GLU A 75 6.41 11.11 -13.57
C GLU A 75 5.88 10.98 -14.99
N GLU A 76 6.80 10.90 -15.94
CA GLU A 76 6.52 10.76 -17.35
C GLU A 76 6.79 9.31 -17.79
N ALA A 77 6.09 8.87 -18.83
CA ALA A 77 6.34 7.57 -19.43
C ALA A 77 7.78 7.53 -19.92
N PRO A 78 8.47 6.39 -19.83
CA PRO A 78 9.74 6.21 -20.53
C PRO A 78 9.46 6.40 -22.03
N LEU A 79 9.92 7.53 -22.57
CA LEU A 79 9.69 7.92 -23.95
C LEU A 79 10.64 7.11 -24.86
N GLU A 80 10.11 6.37 -25.84
CA GLU A 80 10.93 6.00 -27.01
C GLU A 80 11.16 7.23 -27.91
N SER A 81 10.36 8.29 -27.76
CA SER A 81 10.55 9.62 -28.34
C SER A 81 9.78 10.67 -27.51
N PRO A 82 10.36 11.85 -27.23
CA PRO A 82 9.74 12.88 -26.38
C PRO A 82 8.37 13.33 -26.89
N LEU A 83 7.46 13.69 -25.98
CA LEU A 83 6.10 14.12 -26.32
C LEU A 83 6.09 15.36 -27.23
N ILE A 84 7.18 16.13 -27.20
CA ILE A 84 7.52 17.22 -28.10
C ILE A 84 8.91 16.90 -28.66
N ASP A 85 9.00 16.67 -29.97
CA ASP A 85 10.29 16.50 -30.64
C ASP A 85 11.04 17.85 -30.61
N PRO A 86 12.32 17.91 -30.20
CA PRO A 86 13.14 19.11 -30.36
C PRO A 86 13.14 19.65 -31.80
N THR A 87 12.95 18.79 -32.80
CA THR A 87 12.79 19.18 -34.21
C THR A 87 11.49 19.94 -34.45
N ASP A 88 10.38 19.54 -33.82
CA ASP A 88 9.09 20.24 -33.89
C ASP A 88 9.15 21.61 -33.20
N LEU A 89 9.92 21.73 -32.11
CA LEU A 89 10.18 23.00 -31.44
C LEU A 89 10.98 23.97 -32.33
N ALA A 90 11.96 23.44 -33.07
CA ALA A 90 12.71 24.20 -34.06
C ALA A 90 11.81 24.63 -35.23
N LEU A 91 10.98 23.73 -35.75
CA LEU A 91 10.05 24.02 -36.86
C LEU A 91 8.99 25.07 -36.49
N LEU A 92 8.52 25.07 -35.23
CA LEU A 92 7.67 26.14 -34.69
C LEU A 92 8.41 27.48 -34.63
N ALA A 93 9.67 27.49 -34.18
CA ALA A 93 10.51 28.70 -34.18
C ALA A 93 10.75 29.24 -35.60
N PHE A 94 10.71 28.39 -36.62
CA PHE A 94 10.82 28.75 -38.05
C PHE A 94 9.48 28.93 -38.77
N GLY A 95 8.35 28.95 -38.06
CA GLY A 95 7.02 29.26 -38.64
C GLY A 95 6.41 28.16 -39.51
N VAL A 96 6.88 26.92 -39.41
CA VAL A 96 6.37 25.78 -40.19
C VAL A 96 5.27 25.05 -39.42
N PHE A 97 4.02 25.35 -39.72
CA PHE A 97 2.85 24.66 -39.17
C PHE A 97 2.52 23.38 -39.96
N ARG A 98 3.34 22.32 -39.85
CA ARG A 98 2.94 20.99 -40.34
C ARG A 98 2.20 20.22 -39.24
N ILE A 99 0.96 19.84 -39.56
CA ILE A 99 0.02 19.15 -38.67
C ILE A 99 0.67 17.89 -38.08
N LEU A 100 0.70 17.81 -36.74
CA LEU A 100 1.06 16.67 -35.88
C LEU A 100 0.39 15.36 -36.35
N ARG A 101 1.00 14.65 -37.31
CA ARG A 101 0.52 13.31 -37.73
C ARG A 101 1.04 12.20 -36.81
N THR A 102 2.22 12.37 -36.23
CA THR A 102 2.89 11.35 -35.41
C THR A 102 2.23 11.15 -34.04
N GLY A 103 1.64 12.21 -33.47
CA GLY A 103 0.91 12.13 -32.19
C GLY A 103 -0.41 11.35 -32.26
N ARG A 104 -1.00 11.16 -33.46
CA ARG A 104 -2.27 10.43 -33.62
C ARG A 104 -2.12 8.91 -33.46
N ALA A 105 -1.00 8.33 -33.86
CA ALA A 105 -0.77 6.88 -33.73
C ALA A 105 -0.62 6.45 -32.26
N LEU A 106 -0.03 7.31 -31.41
CA LEU A 106 0.05 7.12 -29.96
C LEU A 106 -1.30 7.35 -29.25
N LEU A 107 -2.14 8.23 -29.80
CA LEU A 107 -3.48 8.52 -29.29
C LEU A 107 -4.44 7.33 -29.45
N GLU A 108 -4.35 6.58 -30.54
CA GLU A 108 -5.18 5.38 -30.76
C GLU A 108 -4.77 4.22 -29.84
N ALA A 109 -3.47 4.02 -29.61
CA ALA A 109 -2.95 3.00 -28.68
C ALA A 109 -3.23 3.31 -27.19
N GLY A 110 -3.52 4.58 -26.85
CA GLY A 110 -3.85 5.02 -25.49
C GLY A 110 -5.32 4.81 -25.08
N THR A 111 -6.18 4.31 -25.98
CA THR A 111 -7.58 4.09 -25.65
C THR A 111 -7.78 2.79 -24.87
N LYS A 112 -8.08 2.93 -23.58
CA LYS A 112 -8.70 1.89 -22.74
C LYS A 112 -7.84 0.66 -22.39
N ALA A 113 -6.53 0.79 -22.30
CA ALA A 113 -5.74 -0.14 -21.47
C ALA A 113 -5.49 0.51 -20.11
N ALA A 114 -5.65 -0.23 -19.02
CA ALA A 114 -5.13 0.20 -17.72
C ALA A 114 -3.61 0.29 -17.84
N ILE A 115 -3.08 1.43 -18.26
CA ILE A 115 -1.65 1.68 -18.34
C ILE A 115 -1.17 1.69 -16.90
N SER A 116 -0.66 0.55 -16.43
CA SER A 116 0.08 0.52 -15.18
C SER A 116 1.25 1.49 -15.35
N VAL A 117 1.34 2.50 -14.50
CA VAL A 117 2.43 3.47 -14.55
C VAL A 117 3.74 2.70 -14.45
N LYS A 118 4.55 2.69 -15.51
CA LYS A 118 5.93 2.20 -15.45
C LYS A 118 6.75 3.26 -14.72
N LEU A 119 6.78 3.15 -13.40
CA LEU A 119 7.56 4.03 -12.54
C LEU A 119 9.04 3.68 -12.67
N SER A 120 9.88 4.70 -12.63
CA SER A 120 11.33 4.57 -12.47
C SER A 120 11.68 3.86 -11.16
N ASP A 121 12.79 3.12 -11.16
CA ASP A 121 13.32 2.45 -9.96
C ASP A 121 13.61 3.45 -8.83
N ALA A 122 13.95 4.70 -9.18
CA ALA A 122 14.13 5.79 -8.24
C ALA A 122 12.82 6.14 -7.53
N THR A 123 11.70 6.31 -8.26
CA THR A 123 10.40 6.56 -7.64
C THR A 123 9.94 5.37 -6.80
N MET A 124 10.10 4.14 -7.30
CA MET A 124 9.76 2.93 -6.53
C MET A 124 10.55 2.84 -5.22
N SER A 125 11.86 3.09 -5.27
CA SER A 125 12.72 3.09 -4.08
C SER A 125 12.34 4.20 -3.11
N PHE A 126 12.00 5.38 -3.63
CA PHE A 126 11.55 6.50 -2.82
C PHE A 126 10.23 6.21 -2.11
N LEU A 127 9.23 5.67 -2.83
CA LEU A 127 7.93 5.28 -2.25
C LEU A 127 8.09 4.18 -1.20
N ARG A 128 8.93 3.16 -1.45
CA ARG A 128 9.28 2.16 -0.44
C ARG A 128 9.97 2.78 0.78
N GLY A 129 10.81 3.79 0.57
CA GLY A 129 11.43 4.59 1.63
C GLY A 129 10.39 5.33 2.45
N ARG A 130 9.47 6.06 1.79
CA ARG A 130 8.35 6.79 2.40
C ARG A 130 7.42 5.89 3.19
N LEU A 131 7.08 4.72 2.67
CA LEU A 131 6.28 3.74 3.40
C LEU A 131 6.97 3.32 4.70
N LYS A 132 8.31 3.39 4.76
CA LYS A 132 9.12 3.15 5.96
C LYS A 132 9.31 4.37 6.86
N LEU A 133 9.11 5.59 6.34
CA LEU A 133 9.21 6.82 7.12
C LEU A 133 8.01 6.91 8.05
N GLY A 134 8.30 7.15 9.33
CA GLY A 134 7.31 7.02 10.38
C GLY A 134 7.12 5.59 10.88
N LEU A 135 7.50 4.52 10.15
CA LEU A 135 7.38 3.16 10.67
C LEU A 135 8.25 2.97 11.91
N SER A 136 7.57 2.87 13.05
CA SER A 136 8.10 2.19 14.22
C SER A 136 7.88 0.67 14.11
N ALA A 137 7.59 0.12 12.92
CA ALA A 137 7.40 -1.33 12.73
C ALA A 137 8.67 -2.14 13.09
N ARG A 138 9.86 -1.53 13.02
CA ARG A 138 11.11 -2.10 13.56
C ARG A 138 11.19 -2.08 15.10
N ASN A 139 10.36 -1.30 15.76
CA ASN A 139 10.22 -1.25 17.23
C ASN A 139 8.94 -1.94 17.72
N LEU A 140 8.04 -2.37 16.83
CA LEU A 140 6.89 -3.17 17.20
C LEU A 140 7.36 -4.59 17.46
N LYS A 141 7.19 -5.02 18.70
CA LYS A 141 7.41 -6.40 19.07
C LYS A 141 6.16 -7.20 18.73
N VAL A 142 6.32 -8.45 18.39
CA VAL A 142 5.20 -9.39 18.31
C VAL A 142 5.50 -10.60 19.17
N THR A 143 4.44 -11.24 19.64
CA THR A 143 4.54 -12.56 20.28
C THR A 143 4.90 -13.65 19.27
N GLU A 144 5.52 -14.74 19.70
CA GLU A 144 5.76 -15.92 18.84
C GLU A 144 4.44 -16.50 18.34
N THR A 145 3.37 -16.43 19.14
CA THR A 145 2.01 -16.81 18.72
C THR A 145 1.56 -16.02 17.48
N VAL A 146 1.71 -14.69 17.50
CA VAL A 146 1.39 -13.82 16.35
C VAL A 146 2.31 -14.12 15.17
N ALA A 147 3.62 -14.24 15.41
CA ALA A 147 4.59 -14.54 14.36
C ALA A 147 4.29 -15.87 13.66
N ARG A 148 3.89 -16.91 14.41
CA ARG A 148 3.51 -18.21 13.87
C ARG A 148 2.24 -18.11 13.02
N ARG A 149 1.24 -17.35 13.44
CA ARG A 149 0.02 -17.10 12.64
C ARG A 149 0.33 -16.38 11.35
N MET A 150 1.25 -15.41 11.36
CA MET A 150 1.69 -14.71 10.16
C MET A 150 2.47 -15.61 9.18
N ARG A 151 2.87 -16.84 9.56
CA ARG A 151 3.45 -17.80 8.62
C ARG A 151 2.41 -18.45 7.70
N ASP A 152 1.14 -18.43 8.09
CA ASP A 152 0.00 -18.93 7.31
C ASP A 152 -0.48 -17.82 6.34
N PRO A 153 -0.42 -18.03 5.01
CA PRO A 153 -0.87 -17.05 4.01
C PRO A 153 -2.30 -16.56 4.22
N GLY A 154 -3.21 -17.42 4.71
CA GLY A 154 -4.61 -17.05 4.95
C GLY A 154 -4.79 -16.10 6.13
N ARG A 155 -3.80 -16.03 7.02
CA ARG A 155 -3.82 -15.20 8.23
C ARG A 155 -2.77 -14.09 8.20
N PHE A 156 -2.02 -13.96 7.12
CA PHE A 156 -0.94 -12.99 7.02
C PHE A 156 -1.50 -11.57 6.88
N VAL A 157 -0.96 -10.64 7.68
CA VAL A 157 -1.17 -9.19 7.53
C VAL A 157 0.20 -8.52 7.73
N PRO A 158 0.71 -7.74 6.76
CA PRO A 158 1.99 -7.05 6.90
C PRO A 158 2.07 -6.19 8.15
N LEU A 159 3.23 -6.19 8.82
CA LEU A 159 3.45 -5.36 10.02
C LEU A 159 3.24 -3.88 9.73
N GLN A 160 3.48 -3.44 8.49
CA GLN A 160 3.25 -2.07 8.03
C GLN A 160 1.77 -1.69 8.10
N ILE A 161 0.86 -2.62 7.77
CA ILE A 161 -0.58 -2.39 7.92
C ILE A 161 -0.95 -2.34 9.40
N GLN A 162 -0.45 -3.29 10.20
CA GLN A 162 -0.72 -3.33 11.64
C GLN A 162 -0.23 -2.05 12.35
N GLU A 163 0.93 -1.54 11.99
CA GLU A 163 1.48 -0.26 12.48
C GLU A 163 0.58 0.92 12.12
N LYS A 164 0.10 1.00 10.86
CA LYS A 164 -0.84 2.05 10.44
C LYS A 164 -2.16 1.98 11.21
N VAL A 165 -2.65 0.79 11.55
CA VAL A 165 -3.82 0.63 12.42
C VAL A 165 -3.55 1.18 13.82
N ILE A 166 -2.39 0.90 14.40
CA ILE A 166 -2.01 1.41 15.73
C ILE A 166 -1.92 2.94 15.71
N ARG A 167 -1.37 3.51 14.63
CA ARG A 167 -1.14 4.96 14.49
C ARG A 167 -2.41 5.74 14.20
N TYR A 168 -3.23 5.28 13.26
CA TYR A 168 -4.34 6.06 12.70
C TYR A 168 -5.72 5.50 13.04
N GLY A 169 -5.78 4.28 13.56
CA GLY A 169 -7.01 3.61 13.94
C GLY A 169 -7.61 4.12 15.25
N VAL A 170 -8.78 3.59 15.56
CA VAL A 170 -9.50 3.89 16.80
C VAL A 170 -9.02 2.97 17.90
N ARG A 171 -8.49 3.55 18.97
CA ARG A 171 -8.07 2.85 20.19
C ARG A 171 -9.28 2.56 21.09
N ARG A 172 -9.43 1.33 21.54
CA ARG A 172 -10.45 0.86 22.50
C ARG A 172 -9.81 -0.03 23.56
N SER A 173 -10.42 -0.12 24.73
CA SER A 173 -10.03 -1.12 25.74
C SER A 173 -10.19 -2.55 25.18
N ASP A 174 -9.34 -3.47 25.63
CA ASP A 174 -9.48 -4.89 25.27
C ASP A 174 -10.84 -5.45 25.71
N PRO A 175 -11.63 -6.07 24.79
CA PRO A 175 -12.90 -6.71 25.14
C PRO A 175 -12.80 -7.76 26.25
N HIS A 176 -11.63 -8.37 26.43
CA HIS A 176 -11.39 -9.35 27.50
C HIS A 176 -10.95 -8.71 28.82
N GLY A 177 -10.85 -7.38 28.88
CA GLY A 177 -10.53 -6.63 30.10
C GLY A 177 -9.11 -6.83 30.60
N VAL A 178 -8.17 -7.30 29.76
CA VAL A 178 -6.78 -7.49 30.19
C VAL A 178 -6.11 -6.13 30.39
N ALA A 179 -5.69 -5.86 31.62
CA ALA A 179 -5.05 -4.60 31.98
C ALA A 179 -3.81 -4.31 31.12
N GLY A 180 -3.70 -3.08 30.62
CA GLY A 180 -2.58 -2.66 29.76
C GLY A 180 -2.64 -3.18 28.32
N GLN A 181 -3.71 -3.90 27.93
CA GLN A 181 -3.97 -4.27 26.54
C GLN A 181 -5.08 -3.42 25.93
N PHE A 182 -4.86 -2.99 24.69
CA PHE A 182 -5.78 -2.16 23.92
C PHE A 182 -5.96 -2.72 22.51
N VAL A 183 -7.16 -2.54 21.96
CA VAL A 183 -7.47 -2.93 20.59
C VAL A 183 -7.53 -1.67 19.73
N TYR A 184 -6.71 -1.66 18.68
CA TYR A 184 -6.73 -0.66 17.63
C TYR A 184 -7.50 -1.21 16.44
N ARG A 185 -8.40 -0.39 15.89
CA ARG A 185 -9.28 -0.78 14.79
C ARG A 185 -9.21 0.21 13.65
N ALA A 186 -9.05 -0.29 12.44
CA ALA A 186 -9.16 0.53 11.24
C ALA A 186 -9.59 -0.32 10.05
N GLU A 187 -10.04 0.35 9.00
CA GLU A 187 -10.30 -0.30 7.73
C GLU A 187 -8.99 -0.51 6.96
N MET A 188 -8.92 -1.66 6.32
CA MET A 188 -7.90 -1.97 5.33
C MET A 188 -8.57 -2.61 4.12
N SER A 189 -7.87 -2.63 3.00
CA SER A 189 -8.33 -3.25 1.77
C SER A 189 -7.35 -4.32 1.31
N ARG A 190 -7.88 -5.40 0.77
CA ARG A 190 -7.14 -6.35 -0.06
C ARG A 190 -7.43 -6.05 -1.52
N LEU A 191 -6.37 -5.82 -2.29
CA LEU A 191 -6.41 -5.61 -3.72
C LEU A 191 -6.06 -6.93 -4.40
N VAL A 192 -6.93 -7.42 -5.27
CA VAL A 192 -6.68 -8.62 -6.06
C VAL A 192 -6.59 -8.22 -7.53
N LYS A 193 -5.43 -8.48 -8.13
CA LYS A 193 -5.18 -8.34 -9.56
C LYS A 193 -6.09 -9.31 -10.31
N ARG A 194 -6.98 -8.78 -11.14
CA ARG A 194 -7.84 -9.56 -12.04
C ARG A 194 -7.63 -9.07 -13.46
N LYS A 195 -7.58 -10.02 -14.38
CA LYS A 195 -7.63 -9.72 -15.80
C LYS A 195 -9.09 -9.73 -16.24
N VAL A 196 -9.59 -8.60 -16.73
CA VAL A 196 -10.95 -8.46 -17.26
C VAL A 196 -10.81 -8.08 -18.73
N GLY A 197 -10.99 -9.07 -19.62
CA GLY A 197 -10.65 -8.94 -21.04
C GLY A 197 -9.15 -8.67 -21.24
N ASN A 198 -8.82 -7.58 -21.95
CA ASN A 198 -7.44 -7.11 -22.12
C ASN A 198 -7.00 -6.10 -21.06
N GLN A 199 -7.82 -5.81 -20.05
CA GLN A 199 -7.51 -4.83 -19.01
C GLN A 199 -7.11 -5.51 -17.70
N LEU A 200 -6.14 -4.91 -17.03
CA LEU A 200 -5.81 -5.24 -15.65
C LEU A 200 -6.69 -4.40 -14.72
N GLN A 201 -7.41 -5.03 -13.81
CA GLN A 201 -8.21 -4.36 -12.80
C GLN A 201 -7.83 -4.86 -11.40
N TYR A 202 -7.83 -3.96 -10.42
CA TYR A 202 -7.61 -4.32 -9.02
C TYR A 202 -8.94 -4.29 -8.29
N VAL A 203 -9.45 -5.47 -7.95
CA VAL A 203 -10.67 -5.59 -7.18
C VAL A 203 -10.34 -5.37 -5.71
N ARG A 204 -10.94 -4.33 -5.15
CA ARG A 204 -10.77 -3.94 -3.74
C ARG A 204 -11.82 -4.63 -2.87
N THR A 205 -11.38 -5.42 -1.91
CA THR A 205 -12.23 -5.99 -0.85
C THR A 205 -11.85 -5.36 0.48
N ARG A 206 -12.81 -4.75 1.17
CA ARG A 206 -12.58 -4.06 2.45
C ARG A 206 -12.70 -5.02 3.63
N TYR A 207 -11.87 -4.79 4.64
CA TYR A 207 -11.83 -5.54 5.88
C TYR A 207 -11.65 -4.58 7.06
N LYS A 208 -12.17 -4.96 8.22
CA LYS A 208 -11.83 -4.31 9.49
C LYS A 208 -10.68 -5.09 10.10
N LEU A 209 -9.57 -4.42 10.40
CA LEU A 209 -8.42 -5.02 11.06
C LEU A 209 -8.41 -4.60 12.53
N HIS A 210 -8.30 -5.59 13.39
CA HIS A 210 -8.21 -5.46 14.83
C HIS A 210 -6.82 -5.89 15.27
N VAL A 211 -6.07 -4.97 15.87
CA VAL A 211 -4.72 -5.22 16.39
C VAL A 211 -4.74 -5.03 17.90
N VAL A 212 -4.41 -6.09 18.64
CA VAL A 212 -4.32 -6.05 20.10
C VAL A 212 -2.88 -5.81 20.51
N VAL A 213 -2.68 -4.76 21.29
CA VAL A 213 -1.36 -4.28 21.69
C VAL A 213 -1.28 -4.19 23.20
N ARG A 214 -0.21 -4.75 23.76
CA ARG A 214 0.24 -4.49 25.12
C ARG A 214 1.07 -3.21 25.11
N GLU A 215 0.55 -2.13 25.68
CA GLU A 215 1.18 -0.80 25.52
C GLU A 215 2.44 -0.61 26.37
N LYS A 216 2.59 -1.36 27.47
CA LYS A 216 3.75 -1.24 28.36
C LYS A 216 5.09 -1.46 27.64
N ASP A 217 5.09 -2.27 26.58
CA ASP A 217 6.26 -2.66 25.80
C ASP A 217 6.03 -2.62 24.28
N TRP A 218 4.88 -2.07 23.85
CA TRP A 218 4.43 -1.99 22.45
C TRP A 218 4.46 -3.34 21.71
N THR A 219 3.98 -4.39 22.37
CA THR A 219 3.92 -5.75 21.81
C THR A 219 2.55 -6.06 21.22
N ILE A 220 2.49 -6.46 19.95
CA ILE A 220 1.28 -7.03 19.34
C ILE A 220 1.10 -8.45 19.89
N THR A 221 0.03 -8.62 20.67
CA THR A 221 -0.32 -9.90 21.32
C THR A 221 -1.29 -10.71 20.48
N HIS A 222 -2.08 -10.06 19.62
CA HIS A 222 -3.03 -10.69 18.74
C HIS A 222 -3.43 -9.76 17.59
N PHE A 223 -3.86 -10.34 16.47
CA PHE A 223 -4.58 -9.61 15.44
C PHE A 223 -5.59 -10.52 14.75
N HIS A 224 -6.65 -9.94 14.22
CA HIS A 224 -7.59 -10.59 13.32
C HIS A 224 -8.24 -9.55 12.41
N TYR A 225 -8.78 -10.02 11.29
CA TYR A 225 -9.55 -9.18 10.40
C TYR A 225 -10.81 -9.90 9.94
N ASP A 226 -11.87 -9.13 9.76
CA ASP A 226 -13.20 -9.56 9.36
C ASP A 226 -13.68 -8.73 8.17
N ASN A 227 -14.62 -9.29 7.39
CA ASN A 227 -15.21 -8.57 6.27
C ASN A 227 -15.91 -7.31 6.80
N SER A 228 -15.61 -6.15 6.21
CA SER A 228 -16.43 -4.97 6.47
C SER A 228 -17.77 -5.16 5.76
N LEU A 229 -18.82 -5.49 6.53
CA LEU A 229 -20.21 -5.34 6.09
C LEU A 229 -20.51 -3.88 5.76
#